data_AF-A0A418Q0Z9-F1
#
_entry.id   AF-A0A418Q0Z9-F1
#
_cell.length_a   1.000
_cell.length_b   1.000
_cell.length_c   1.000
_cell.angle_alpha   90.00
_cell.angle_beta   90.00
_cell.angle_gamma   90.00
#
_symmetry.space_group_name_H-M   'P 1'
#
loop_
_entity.id
_entity.type
_entity.pdbx_description
1 polymer ?
#
loop_
_entity_poly.entity_id
_entity_poly.type
_entity_poly.pdbx_seq_one_letter_code
_entity_poly.pdbx_strand_id
1 'polypeptide(L)'
;MRTLLLALTISAAAIPATAQDVKSGIDAWQKGDAAGAVAIWRPLAEQGDADAAFNIGQSYRLGKGVPLDLAQAQSWLERAARKGHNDAAATLGLLLFQNGNRVTAMRWLRQAAEAGEPRALLLIGTALYNGDGIASDPVTAYAYVSRSAAQGLAQAKATLADMDQIMPLDQRQKGLALAKKLAAVRTSDIAGAQPKALTKPKAPAKSTPSKVAVALAPPIAPVPAAASGAWRIQLGAFSQRSSAQSLFSKMSTKLGGLQPYYIPAGAVVRLQAGPFRTRADASAACARLAPQPCFAVVAR
;
A
#
# COMPACT_ATOMS: atom_id res chain seq x y z
N MET A 1 -45.41 -50.71 48.50
CA MET A 1 -44.84 -49.36 48.31
C MET A 1 -43.71 -49.46 47.28
N ARG A 2 -43.94 -48.98 46.05
CA ARG A 2 -42.96 -49.01 44.94
C ARG A 2 -42.37 -47.61 44.76
N THR A 3 -41.07 -47.48 44.99
CA THR A 3 -40.29 -46.25 44.86
C THR A 3 -40.04 -45.98 43.37
N LEU A 4 -40.63 -44.91 42.81
CA LEU A 4 -40.29 -44.41 41.47
C LEU A 4 -39.08 -43.46 41.58
N LEU A 5 -37.94 -43.86 41.03
CA LEU A 5 -36.81 -42.98 40.75
C LEU A 5 -37.05 -42.30 39.40
N LEU A 6 -37.39 -41.01 39.41
CA LEU A 6 -37.37 -40.17 38.21
C LEU A 6 -35.91 -39.86 37.87
N ALA A 7 -35.39 -40.47 36.80
CA ALA A 7 -34.14 -40.08 36.19
C ALA A 7 -34.35 -38.77 35.41
N LEU A 8 -33.84 -37.66 35.95
CA LEU A 8 -33.84 -36.36 35.30
C LEU A 8 -32.72 -36.34 34.24
N THR A 9 -33.06 -36.55 32.98
CA THR A 9 -32.12 -36.40 31.86
C THR A 9 -31.90 -34.91 31.57
N ILE A 10 -30.73 -34.40 31.96
CA ILE A 10 -30.28 -33.07 31.57
C ILE A 10 -29.82 -33.14 30.12
N SER A 11 -30.68 -32.78 29.18
CA SER A 11 -30.28 -32.54 27.79
C SER A 11 -29.44 -31.26 27.73
N ALA A 12 -28.14 -31.41 27.50
CA ALA A 12 -27.25 -30.31 27.15
C ALA A 12 -27.65 -29.76 25.77
N ALA A 13 -28.42 -28.67 25.76
CA ALA A 13 -28.68 -27.92 24.54
C ALA A 13 -27.38 -27.24 24.10
N ALA A 14 -26.78 -27.72 23.01
CA ALA A 14 -25.68 -27.04 22.35
C ALA A 14 -26.19 -25.68 21.83
N ILE A 15 -25.75 -24.59 22.45
CA ILE A 15 -25.98 -23.23 21.96
C ILE A 15 -25.36 -23.15 20.56
N PRO A 16 -26.10 -22.77 19.52
CA PRO A 16 -25.51 -22.67 18.19
C PRO A 16 -24.43 -21.59 18.24
N ALA A 17 -23.21 -21.95 17.86
CA ALA A 17 -22.17 -20.98 17.54
C ALA A 17 -22.73 -20.10 16.42
N THR A 18 -23.18 -18.89 16.76
CA THR A 18 -23.69 -17.94 15.77
C THR A 18 -22.61 -17.74 14.74
N ALA A 19 -22.91 -18.03 13.46
CA ALA A 19 -21.97 -17.83 12.37
C ALA A 19 -21.49 -16.36 12.40
N GLN A 20 -20.24 -16.15 12.77
CA GLN A 20 -19.65 -14.82 12.86
C GLN A 20 -19.46 -14.29 11.44
N ASP A 21 -19.86 -13.04 11.19
CA ASP A 21 -19.68 -12.36 9.91
C ASP A 21 -18.63 -11.24 10.03
N VAL A 22 -18.23 -10.63 8.91
CA VAL A 22 -17.25 -9.54 8.90
C VAL A 22 -17.68 -8.39 9.82
N LYS A 23 -18.99 -8.12 9.87
CA LYS A 23 -19.58 -7.06 10.68
C LYS A 23 -19.37 -7.30 12.17
N SER A 24 -19.51 -8.53 12.65
CA SER A 24 -19.27 -8.85 14.06
C SER A 24 -17.82 -8.54 14.49
N GLY A 25 -16.84 -8.73 13.61
CA GLY A 25 -15.46 -8.32 13.85
C GLY A 25 -15.28 -6.80 13.84
N ILE A 26 -15.98 -6.07 12.95
CA ILE A 26 -15.99 -4.60 12.96
C ILE A 26 -16.59 -4.07 14.27
N ASP A 27 -17.67 -4.67 14.74
CA ASP A 27 -18.33 -4.29 16.00
C ASP A 27 -17.40 -4.54 17.20
N ALA A 28 -16.65 -5.65 17.22
CA ALA A 28 -15.61 -5.90 18.23
C ALA A 28 -14.50 -4.84 18.18
N TRP A 29 -14.00 -4.51 16.98
CA TRP A 29 -12.96 -3.50 16.78
C TRP A 29 -13.39 -2.11 17.28
N GLN A 30 -14.63 -1.71 16.98
CA GLN A 30 -15.20 -0.43 17.41
C GLN A 30 -15.35 -0.33 18.93
N LYS A 31 -15.55 -1.45 19.61
CA LYS A 31 -15.57 -1.54 21.08
C LYS A 31 -14.18 -1.56 21.72
N GLY A 32 -13.11 -1.50 20.92
CA GLY A 32 -11.72 -1.56 21.39
C GLY A 32 -11.15 -2.97 21.48
N ASP A 33 -11.94 -4.02 21.23
CA ASP A 33 -11.48 -5.40 21.20
C ASP A 33 -10.90 -5.77 19.83
N ALA A 34 -9.67 -5.29 19.60
CA ALA A 34 -8.97 -5.56 18.36
C ALA A 34 -8.53 -7.03 18.21
N ALA A 35 -8.21 -7.71 19.30
CA ALA A 35 -7.77 -9.09 19.27
C ALA A 35 -8.95 -10.01 18.92
N GLY A 36 -10.12 -9.80 19.54
CA GLY A 36 -11.36 -10.49 19.20
C GLY A 36 -11.81 -10.20 17.77
N ALA A 37 -11.68 -8.95 17.30
CA ALA A 37 -11.95 -8.61 15.90
C ALA A 37 -11.09 -9.43 14.91
N VAL A 38 -9.78 -9.54 15.17
CA VAL A 38 -8.89 -10.37 14.33
C VAL A 38 -9.25 -11.85 14.43
N ALA A 39 -9.61 -12.34 15.61
CA ALA A 39 -10.05 -13.73 15.79
C ALA A 39 -11.29 -14.05 14.96
N ILE A 40 -12.24 -13.10 14.87
CA ILE A 40 -13.44 -13.22 14.03
C ILE A 40 -13.10 -13.17 12.54
N TRP A 41 -12.28 -12.22 12.10
CA TRP A 41 -11.98 -12.04 10.68
C TRP A 41 -11.11 -13.16 10.11
N ARG A 42 -10.25 -13.80 10.91
CA ARG A 42 -9.30 -14.83 10.44
C ARG A 42 -9.94 -15.97 9.66
N PRO A 43 -10.92 -16.72 10.21
CA PRO A 43 -11.55 -17.81 9.46
C PRO A 43 -12.26 -17.32 8.19
N LEU A 44 -12.87 -16.11 8.21
CA LEU A 44 -13.53 -15.53 7.04
C LEU A 44 -12.53 -15.19 5.93
N ALA A 45 -11.41 -14.57 6.30
CA ALA A 45 -10.33 -14.23 5.37
C ALA A 45 -9.66 -15.48 4.79
N GLU A 46 -9.52 -16.54 5.59
CA GLU A 46 -9.03 -17.86 5.15
C GLU A 46 -9.99 -18.54 4.16
N GLN A 47 -11.30 -18.30 4.30
CA GLN A 47 -12.32 -18.72 3.33
C GLN A 47 -12.40 -17.82 2.08
N GLY A 48 -11.58 -16.78 2.02
CA GLY A 48 -11.45 -15.90 0.86
C GLY A 48 -12.33 -14.66 0.89
N ASP A 49 -12.93 -14.32 2.03
CA ASP A 49 -13.62 -13.04 2.22
C ASP A 49 -12.62 -11.87 2.12
N ALA A 50 -12.84 -10.99 1.15
CA ALA A 50 -11.90 -9.92 0.84
C ALA A 50 -11.92 -8.78 1.88
N ASP A 51 -13.07 -8.50 2.49
CA ASP A 51 -13.21 -7.46 3.51
C ASP A 51 -12.54 -7.90 4.81
N ALA A 52 -12.71 -9.18 5.18
CA ALA A 52 -11.99 -9.79 6.30
C ALA A 52 -10.48 -9.79 6.07
N ALA A 53 -10.01 -10.19 4.88
CA ALA A 53 -8.60 -10.15 4.52
C ALA A 53 -8.04 -8.72 4.57
N PHE A 54 -8.78 -7.72 4.08
CA PHE A 54 -8.40 -6.32 4.20
C PHE A 54 -8.26 -5.88 5.67
N ASN A 55 -9.23 -6.21 6.52
CA ASN A 55 -9.23 -5.85 7.94
C ASN A 55 -8.06 -6.51 8.71
N ILE A 56 -7.72 -7.77 8.40
CA ILE A 56 -6.54 -8.43 8.94
C ILE A 56 -5.26 -7.73 8.47
N GLY A 57 -5.18 -7.42 7.17
CA GLY A 57 -4.04 -6.69 6.61
C GLY A 57 -3.80 -5.35 7.32
N GLN A 58 -4.87 -4.61 7.61
CA GLN A 58 -4.82 -3.36 8.38
C GLN A 58 -4.39 -3.59 9.83
N SER A 59 -4.86 -4.67 10.46
CA SER A 59 -4.51 -5.03 11.84
C SER A 59 -3.00 -5.28 11.97
N TYR A 60 -2.41 -6.05 11.05
CA TYR A 60 -0.97 -6.27 10.98
C TYR A 60 -0.18 -5.00 10.63
N ARG A 61 -0.70 -4.13 9.75
CA ARG A 61 -0.05 -2.86 9.38
C ARG A 61 -0.01 -1.85 10.53
N LEU A 62 -1.00 -1.90 11.42
CA LEU A 62 -1.14 -1.00 12.57
C LEU A 62 -0.62 -1.60 13.87
N GLY A 63 -0.33 -2.90 13.92
CA GLY A 63 0.03 -3.61 15.14
C GLY A 63 -1.10 -3.62 16.19
N LYS A 64 -2.35 -3.62 15.74
CA LYS A 64 -3.54 -3.54 16.60
C LYS A 64 -4.30 -4.86 16.57
N GLY A 65 -4.45 -5.51 17.74
CA GLY A 65 -5.04 -6.84 17.86
C GLY A 65 -4.10 -8.00 17.48
N VAL A 66 -2.99 -7.69 16.81
CA VAL A 66 -1.87 -8.58 16.46
C VAL A 66 -0.55 -7.80 16.51
N PRO A 67 0.61 -8.45 16.68
CA PRO A 67 1.90 -7.79 16.52
C PRO A 67 2.04 -7.13 15.15
N LEU A 68 2.72 -5.97 15.11
CA LEU A 68 3.03 -5.27 13.86
C LEU A 68 3.86 -6.19 12.94
N ASP A 69 3.37 -6.46 11.74
CA ASP A 69 4.07 -7.26 10.74
C ASP A 69 3.68 -6.79 9.33
N LEU A 70 4.57 -6.04 8.69
CA LEU A 70 4.31 -5.48 7.35
C LEU A 70 4.30 -6.55 6.25
N ALA A 71 4.97 -7.69 6.45
CA ALA A 71 4.95 -8.79 5.48
C ALA A 71 3.60 -9.52 5.52
N GLN A 72 3.07 -9.77 6.71
CA GLN A 72 1.71 -10.28 6.87
C GLN A 72 0.68 -9.28 6.33
N ALA A 73 0.82 -8.00 6.65
CA ALA A 73 -0.04 -6.96 6.11
C ALA A 73 -0.06 -6.99 4.57
N GLN A 74 1.11 -7.03 3.93
CA GLN A 74 1.23 -7.10 2.47
C GLN A 74 0.52 -8.35 1.92
N SER A 75 0.74 -9.52 2.51
CA SER A 75 0.13 -10.79 2.07
C SER A 75 -1.40 -10.74 2.12
N TRP A 76 -1.97 -10.29 3.23
CA TRP A 76 -3.43 -10.20 3.40
C TRP A 76 -4.06 -9.13 2.51
N LEU A 77 -3.42 -7.96 2.39
CA LEU A 77 -3.86 -6.91 1.47
C LEU A 77 -3.81 -7.36 0.01
N GLU A 78 -2.80 -8.15 -0.38
CA GLU A 78 -2.71 -8.70 -1.73
C GLU A 78 -3.83 -9.69 -2.02
N ARG A 79 -4.19 -10.56 -1.05
CA ARG A 79 -5.33 -11.47 -1.19
C ARG A 79 -6.64 -10.70 -1.43
N ALA A 80 -6.89 -9.66 -0.64
CA ALA A 80 -8.06 -8.80 -0.80
C ALA A 80 -8.04 -8.04 -2.14
N ALA A 81 -6.90 -7.45 -2.52
CA ALA A 81 -6.76 -6.69 -3.77
C ALA A 81 -6.97 -7.56 -5.01
N ARG A 82 -6.48 -8.81 -5.00
CA ARG A 82 -6.70 -9.80 -6.08
C ARG A 82 -8.17 -10.18 -6.26
N LYS A 83 -9.00 -9.99 -5.23
CA LYS A 83 -10.46 -10.18 -5.28
C LYS A 83 -11.22 -8.91 -5.69
N GLY A 84 -10.51 -7.86 -6.09
CA GLY A 84 -11.12 -6.58 -6.51
C GLY A 84 -11.36 -5.60 -5.36
N HIS A 85 -10.86 -5.85 -4.14
CA HIS A 85 -11.03 -4.92 -3.04
C HIS A 85 -10.16 -3.67 -3.25
N ASN A 86 -10.79 -2.55 -3.61
CA ASN A 86 -10.09 -1.35 -4.05
C ASN A 86 -9.30 -0.64 -2.94
N ASP A 87 -9.83 -0.58 -1.70
CA ASP A 87 -9.07 0.00 -0.58
C ASP A 87 -7.85 -0.85 -0.21
N ALA A 88 -7.93 -2.18 -0.38
CA ALA A 88 -6.80 -3.07 -0.20
C ALA A 88 -5.75 -2.83 -1.29
N ALA A 89 -6.17 -2.65 -2.55
CA ALA A 89 -5.26 -2.30 -3.64
C ALA A 89 -4.58 -0.94 -3.41
N ALA A 90 -5.32 0.08 -2.95
CA ALA A 90 -4.76 1.39 -2.61
C ALA A 90 -3.73 1.29 -1.46
N THR A 91 -4.09 0.57 -0.40
CA THR A 91 -3.23 0.39 0.78
C THR A 91 -1.98 -0.42 0.45
N LEU A 92 -2.12 -1.50 -0.33
CA LEU A 92 -1.01 -2.31 -0.81
C LEU A 92 -0.09 -1.52 -1.73
N GLY A 93 -0.67 -0.76 -2.67
CA GLY A 93 0.06 0.11 -3.56
C GLY A 93 0.90 1.13 -2.79
N LEU A 94 0.31 1.80 -1.79
CA LEU A 94 1.03 2.74 -0.93
C LEU A 94 2.15 2.05 -0.16
N LEU A 95 1.88 0.90 0.47
CA LEU A 95 2.86 0.14 1.24
C LEU A 95 4.07 -0.25 0.37
N LEU A 96 3.83 -0.79 -0.83
CA LEU A 96 4.88 -1.17 -1.76
C LEU A 96 5.66 0.04 -2.27
N PHE A 97 4.98 1.15 -2.54
CA PHE A 97 5.61 2.38 -3.02
C PHE A 97 6.56 2.97 -1.97
N GLN A 98 6.13 2.99 -0.70
CA GLN A 98 6.93 3.45 0.44
C GLN A 98 8.14 2.56 0.70
N ASN A 99 7.99 1.25 0.51
CA ASN A 99 9.08 0.28 0.67
C ASN A 99 10.00 0.20 -0.57
N GLY A 100 9.85 1.09 -1.55
CA GLY A 100 10.71 1.18 -2.73
C GLY A 100 10.34 0.21 -3.87
N ASN A 101 9.36 -0.68 -3.68
CA ASN A 101 8.86 -1.57 -4.74
C ASN A 101 7.84 -0.85 -5.64
N ARG A 102 8.28 0.25 -6.25
CA ARG A 102 7.42 1.19 -6.98
C ARG A 102 6.80 0.58 -8.24
N VAL A 103 7.54 -0.29 -8.95
CA VAL A 103 7.03 -0.97 -10.14
C VAL A 103 5.85 -1.87 -9.79
N THR A 104 5.95 -2.66 -8.71
CA THR A 104 4.83 -3.51 -8.27
C THR A 104 3.69 -2.67 -7.70
N ALA A 105 4.01 -1.56 -7.01
CA ALA A 105 3.02 -0.62 -6.51
C ALA A 105 2.14 -0.07 -7.64
N MET A 106 2.72 0.27 -8.80
CA MET A 106 1.99 0.85 -9.92
C MET A 106 0.82 -0.03 -10.40
N ARG A 107 0.97 -1.35 -10.35
CA ARG A 107 -0.13 -2.27 -10.71
C ARG A 107 -1.34 -2.08 -9.80
N TRP A 108 -1.12 -2.11 -8.49
CA TRP A 108 -2.19 -2.00 -7.49
C TRP A 108 -2.76 -0.59 -7.41
N LEU A 109 -1.90 0.42 -7.52
CA LEU A 109 -2.33 1.80 -7.58
C LEU A 109 -3.17 2.06 -8.82
N ARG A 110 -2.87 1.42 -9.96
CA ARG A 110 -3.67 1.58 -11.19
C ARG A 110 -5.08 1.04 -10.97
N GLN A 111 -5.21 -0.15 -10.40
CA GLN A 111 -6.51 -0.72 -10.03
C GLN A 111 -7.29 0.23 -9.10
N ALA A 112 -6.66 0.74 -8.03
CA ALA A 112 -7.31 1.68 -7.12
C ALA A 112 -7.66 3.03 -7.79
N ALA A 113 -6.78 3.53 -8.66
CA ALA A 113 -6.96 4.75 -9.43
C ALA A 113 -8.03 4.61 -10.53
N GLU A 114 -8.25 3.40 -11.06
CA GLU A 114 -9.33 3.00 -11.96
C GLU A 114 -10.66 2.82 -11.21
N ALA A 115 -10.63 2.44 -9.93
CA ALA A 115 -11.79 2.46 -9.04
C ALA A 115 -12.12 3.86 -8.48
N GLY A 116 -11.13 4.76 -8.44
CA GLY A 116 -11.33 6.17 -8.14
C GLY A 116 -10.83 6.67 -6.84
N GLU A 117 -10.12 5.82 -6.14
CA GLU A 117 -9.56 6.14 -4.85
C GLU A 117 -8.64 7.38 -5.00
N PRO A 118 -8.97 8.51 -4.34
CA PRO A 118 -8.30 9.78 -4.57
C PRO A 118 -6.82 9.76 -4.17
N ARG A 119 -6.42 8.97 -3.17
CA ARG A 119 -5.01 8.86 -2.77
C ARG A 119 -4.19 8.12 -3.82
N ALA A 120 -4.73 7.09 -4.46
CA ALA A 120 -4.11 6.34 -5.53
C ALA A 120 -3.99 7.20 -6.80
N LEU A 121 -5.04 7.97 -7.13
CA LEU A 121 -4.99 8.97 -8.20
C LEU A 121 -3.85 9.97 -7.96
N LEU A 122 -3.74 10.54 -6.74
CA LEU A 122 -2.65 11.45 -6.39
C LEU A 122 -1.29 10.76 -6.52
N LEU A 123 -1.13 9.56 -5.96
CA LEU A 123 0.16 8.88 -5.93
C LEU A 123 0.65 8.50 -7.33
N ILE A 124 -0.23 7.99 -8.21
CA ILE A 124 0.11 7.75 -9.62
C ILE A 124 0.41 9.06 -10.33
N GLY A 125 -0.37 10.11 -10.10
CA GLY A 125 -0.14 11.41 -10.70
C GLY A 125 1.26 11.94 -10.38
N THR A 126 1.62 11.95 -9.09
CA THR A 126 2.96 12.36 -8.65
C THR A 126 4.05 11.43 -9.19
N ALA A 127 3.82 10.12 -9.25
CA ALA A 127 4.81 9.18 -9.78
C ALA A 127 5.07 9.38 -11.28
N LEU A 128 4.02 9.63 -12.08
CA LEU A 128 4.13 9.97 -13.49
C LEU A 128 4.77 11.34 -13.71
N TYR A 129 4.58 12.30 -12.80
CA TYR A 129 5.25 13.60 -12.91
C TYR A 129 6.76 13.49 -12.66
N ASN A 130 7.16 12.66 -11.69
CA ASN A 130 8.55 12.51 -11.26
C ASN A 130 9.34 11.41 -12.00
N GLY A 131 8.65 10.51 -12.72
CA GLY A 131 9.26 9.30 -13.27
C GLY A 131 9.57 8.21 -12.21
N ASP A 132 8.79 8.16 -11.13
CA ASP A 132 9.05 7.30 -9.97
C ASP A 132 8.48 5.88 -10.17
N GLY A 133 9.29 4.97 -10.72
CA GLY A 133 8.88 3.57 -10.95
C GLY A 133 7.93 3.38 -12.14
N ILE A 134 7.74 4.44 -12.92
CA ILE A 134 7.04 4.49 -14.21
C ILE A 134 7.69 5.62 -15.04
N ALA A 135 7.63 5.54 -16.37
CA ALA A 135 8.13 6.61 -17.23
C ALA A 135 7.36 7.92 -16.97
N SER A 136 8.08 9.04 -17.03
CA SER A 136 7.47 10.35 -16.82
C SER A 136 6.46 10.68 -17.92
N ASP A 137 5.28 11.13 -17.52
CA ASP A 137 4.23 11.64 -18.40
C ASP A 137 3.49 12.78 -17.69
N PRO A 138 3.93 14.04 -17.86
CA PRO A 138 3.35 15.19 -17.17
C PRO A 138 1.89 15.44 -17.51
N VAL A 139 1.44 15.14 -18.73
CA VAL A 139 0.05 15.34 -19.16
C VAL A 139 -0.88 14.36 -18.44
N THR A 140 -0.50 13.07 -18.44
CA THR A 140 -1.25 12.04 -17.71
C THR A 140 -1.16 12.26 -16.20
N ALA A 141 0.00 12.70 -15.69
CA ALA A 141 0.15 13.09 -14.29
C ALA A 141 -0.86 14.18 -13.89
N TYR A 142 -0.90 15.28 -14.65
CA TYR A 142 -1.83 16.38 -14.40
C TYR A 142 -3.28 15.92 -14.45
N ALA A 143 -3.63 14.99 -15.35
CA ALA A 143 -4.96 14.41 -15.41
C ALA A 143 -5.34 13.64 -14.14
N TYR A 144 -4.44 12.80 -13.63
CA TYR A 144 -4.64 12.05 -12.39
C TYR A 144 -4.74 12.95 -11.15
N VAL A 145 -3.83 13.91 -11.00
CA VAL A 145 -3.83 14.87 -9.88
C VAL A 145 -5.09 15.74 -9.92
N SER A 146 -5.50 16.21 -11.10
CA SER A 146 -6.74 16.99 -11.28
C SER A 146 -7.98 16.20 -10.82
N ARG A 147 -8.08 14.92 -11.18
CA ARG A 147 -9.19 14.06 -10.74
C ARG A 147 -9.19 13.83 -9.23
N SER A 148 -8.02 13.71 -8.61
CA SER A 148 -7.90 13.60 -7.15
C SER A 148 -8.30 14.91 -6.46
N ALA A 149 -7.83 16.05 -6.95
CA ALA A 149 -8.16 17.38 -6.44
C ALA A 149 -9.66 17.69 -6.54
N ALA A 150 -10.30 17.30 -7.65
CA ALA A 150 -11.74 17.44 -7.87
C ALA A 150 -12.59 16.64 -6.85
N GLN A 151 -12.04 15.55 -6.29
CA GLN A 151 -12.68 14.79 -5.20
C GLN A 151 -12.42 15.39 -3.81
N GLY A 152 -11.76 16.54 -3.73
CA GLY A 152 -11.57 17.27 -2.48
C GLY A 152 -10.31 16.92 -1.69
N LEU A 153 -9.43 16.04 -2.19
CA LEU A 153 -8.21 15.68 -1.47
C LEU A 153 -7.26 16.88 -1.36
N ALA A 154 -7.05 17.38 -0.14
CA ALA A 154 -6.28 18.60 0.12
C ALA A 154 -4.84 18.52 -0.42
N GLN A 155 -4.16 17.38 -0.23
CA GLN A 155 -2.82 17.20 -0.79
C GLN A 155 -2.81 17.30 -2.31
N ALA A 156 -3.83 16.73 -2.99
CA ALA A 156 -3.91 16.79 -4.45
C ALA A 156 -4.18 18.21 -4.95
N LYS A 157 -4.99 19.01 -4.24
CA LYS A 157 -5.19 20.43 -4.57
C LYS A 157 -3.88 21.22 -4.46
N ALA A 158 -3.11 20.98 -3.40
CA ALA A 158 -1.80 21.61 -3.23
C ALA A 158 -0.83 21.19 -4.35
N THR A 159 -0.71 19.89 -4.63
CA THR A 159 0.11 19.39 -5.73
C THR A 159 -0.32 19.94 -7.08
N LEU A 160 -1.63 20.06 -7.35
CA LEU A 160 -2.13 20.66 -8.59
C LEU A 160 -1.74 22.13 -8.72
N ALA A 161 -1.84 22.90 -7.62
CA ALA A 161 -1.42 24.30 -7.59
C ALA A 161 0.08 24.45 -7.84
N ASP A 162 0.92 23.56 -7.28
CA ASP A 162 2.36 23.54 -7.56
C ASP A 162 2.63 23.22 -9.05
N MET A 163 1.91 22.24 -9.61
CA MET A 163 2.00 21.90 -11.04
C MET A 163 1.55 23.07 -11.93
N ASP A 164 0.53 23.85 -11.53
CA ASP A 164 0.03 25.01 -12.27
C ASP A 164 1.05 26.13 -12.43
N GLN A 165 2.00 26.25 -11.50
CA GLN A 165 3.07 27.24 -11.55
C GLN A 165 4.20 26.85 -12.52
N ILE A 166 4.40 25.55 -12.74
CA ILE A 166 5.57 25.02 -13.45
C ILE A 166 5.21 24.51 -14.85
N MET A 167 4.02 23.91 -15.00
CA MET A 167 3.63 23.25 -16.24
C MET A 167 3.11 24.23 -17.31
N PRO A 168 3.56 24.09 -18.57
CA PRO A 168 3.01 24.84 -19.70
C PRO A 168 1.49 24.72 -19.81
N LEU A 169 0.81 25.82 -20.15
CA LEU A 169 -0.65 25.88 -20.24
C LEU A 169 -1.22 24.80 -21.18
N ASP A 170 -0.56 24.54 -22.32
CA ASP A 170 -1.02 23.55 -23.30
C ASP A 170 -1.01 22.13 -22.73
N GLN A 171 0.00 21.77 -21.93
CA GLN A 171 0.06 20.48 -21.25
C GLN A 171 -1.03 20.33 -20.20
N ARG A 172 -1.29 21.40 -19.43
CA ARG A 172 -2.37 21.42 -18.44
C ARG A 172 -3.74 21.27 -19.09
N GLN A 173 -3.99 21.99 -20.19
CA GLN A 173 -5.23 21.85 -20.97
C GLN A 173 -5.42 20.42 -21.50
N LYS A 174 -4.37 19.80 -22.05
CA LYS A 174 -4.39 18.39 -22.47
C LYS A 174 -4.69 17.46 -21.28
N GLY A 175 -4.06 17.72 -20.13
CA GLY A 175 -4.28 16.97 -18.89
C GLY A 175 -5.71 17.07 -18.37
N LEU A 176 -6.32 18.27 -18.40
CA LEU A 176 -7.72 18.48 -18.05
C LEU A 176 -8.68 17.78 -19.01
N ALA A 177 -8.38 17.80 -20.32
CA ALA A 177 -9.17 17.07 -21.30
C ALA A 177 -9.10 15.55 -21.07
N LEU A 178 -7.91 15.03 -20.76
CA LEU A 178 -7.73 13.62 -20.40
C LEU A 178 -8.44 13.27 -19.08
N ALA A 179 -8.37 14.13 -18.07
CA ALA A 179 -9.07 13.94 -16.79
C ALA A 179 -10.57 13.74 -16.98
N LYS A 180 -11.20 14.54 -17.85
CA LYS A 180 -12.62 14.41 -18.22
C LYS A 180 -12.90 13.06 -18.88
N LYS A 181 -12.05 12.62 -19.82
CA LYS A 181 -12.19 11.30 -20.48
C LYS A 181 -12.11 10.15 -19.48
N LEU A 182 -11.11 10.16 -18.60
CA LEU A 182 -10.93 9.14 -17.56
C LEU A 182 -12.07 9.12 -16.53
N ALA A 183 -12.74 10.26 -16.30
CA ALA A 183 -13.93 10.33 -15.46
C ALA A 183 -15.18 9.79 -16.18
N ALA A 184 -15.32 10.03 -17.49
CA ALA A 184 -16.45 9.57 -18.29
C ALA A 184 -16.51 8.04 -18.44
N VAL A 185 -15.35 7.39 -18.65
CA VAL A 185 -15.27 5.91 -18.71
C VAL A 185 -15.84 5.28 -17.45
N ARG A 186 -15.59 5.88 -16.28
CA ARG A 186 -16.21 5.40 -15.05
C ARG A 186 -17.72 5.55 -15.01
N THR A 187 -18.27 6.67 -15.49
CA THR A 187 -19.73 6.87 -15.39
C THR A 187 -20.50 5.84 -16.23
N SER A 188 -19.92 5.36 -17.34
CA SER A 188 -20.49 4.25 -18.12
C SER A 188 -20.34 2.89 -17.42
N ASP A 189 -19.25 2.66 -16.69
CA ASP A 189 -18.98 1.39 -15.98
C ASP A 189 -19.68 1.32 -14.60
N ILE A 190 -19.96 2.47 -13.97
CA ILE A 190 -20.59 2.63 -12.64
C ILE A 190 -22.12 2.70 -12.71
N ALA A 191 -22.73 2.72 -13.90
CA ALA A 191 -24.19 2.53 -14.04
C ALA A 191 -24.70 1.22 -13.39
N GLY A 192 -23.80 0.33 -12.92
CA GLY A 192 -24.12 -0.81 -12.05
C GLY A 192 -23.46 -0.88 -10.66
N ALA A 193 -22.60 0.05 -10.21
CA ALA A 193 -21.88 -0.13 -8.93
C ALA A 193 -21.35 1.17 -8.30
N GLN A 194 -22.10 1.72 -7.33
CA GLN A 194 -21.70 2.90 -6.56
C GLN A 194 -20.67 2.58 -5.46
N PRO A 195 -19.70 3.46 -5.19
CA PRO A 195 -18.66 3.25 -4.18
C PRO A 195 -19.15 3.53 -2.75
N LYS A 196 -18.89 2.62 -1.81
CA LYS A 196 -19.09 2.84 -0.36
C LYS A 196 -17.75 2.90 0.35
N ALA A 197 -17.37 4.11 0.77
CA ALA A 197 -16.48 4.31 1.90
C ALA A 197 -17.20 3.92 3.20
N LEU A 198 -16.45 3.48 4.20
CA LEU A 198 -16.87 3.04 5.53
C LEU A 198 -18.02 3.89 6.14
N THR A 199 -19.28 3.48 5.92
CA THR A 199 -20.38 3.43 6.90
C THR A 199 -21.61 2.66 6.35
N LYS A 200 -22.20 1.85 7.25
CA LYS A 200 -23.38 0.92 7.24
C LYS A 200 -24.04 0.39 5.92
N PRO A 201 -24.33 -0.94 5.82
CA PRO A 201 -24.88 -1.58 4.62
C PRO A 201 -26.41 -1.65 4.57
N LYS A 202 -26.96 -1.56 3.34
CA LYS A 202 -28.27 -2.10 2.94
C LYS A 202 -27.99 -3.10 1.81
N ALA A 203 -28.44 -4.34 1.99
CA ALA A 203 -28.35 -5.47 1.04
C ALA A 203 -29.24 -5.22 -0.21
N PRO A 204 -28.99 -5.85 -1.38
CA PRO A 204 -29.21 -7.29 -1.67
C PRO A 204 -28.15 -7.85 -2.68
N ALA A 205 -28.13 -9.06 -3.26
CA ALA A 205 -28.79 -10.37 -3.16
C ALA A 205 -27.81 -11.42 -3.76
N LYS A 206 -28.08 -12.70 -3.49
CA LYS A 206 -27.30 -13.91 -3.83
C LYS A 206 -27.01 -14.06 -5.34
N SER A 207 -25.80 -14.48 -5.70
CA SER A 207 -25.50 -15.12 -6.98
C SER A 207 -24.66 -16.39 -6.76
N THR A 208 -25.15 -17.50 -7.30
CA THR A 208 -24.54 -18.85 -7.31
C THR A 208 -23.27 -18.93 -8.17
N PRO A 209 -22.39 -19.92 -7.93
CA PRO A 209 -21.07 -19.98 -8.55
C PRO A 209 -21.12 -20.54 -9.98
N SER A 210 -20.58 -19.78 -10.94
CA SER A 210 -20.31 -20.29 -12.29
C SER A 210 -18.83 -20.67 -12.41
N LYS A 211 -18.56 -21.96 -12.68
CA LYS A 211 -17.23 -22.51 -12.94
C LYS A 211 -16.73 -21.99 -14.28
N VAL A 212 -15.54 -21.37 -14.29
CA VAL A 212 -14.77 -21.18 -15.53
C VAL A 212 -13.39 -21.81 -15.32
N ALA A 213 -13.06 -22.73 -16.23
CA ALA A 213 -11.79 -23.45 -16.26
C ALA A 213 -10.63 -22.49 -16.57
N VAL A 214 -9.55 -22.59 -15.79
CA VAL A 214 -8.31 -21.83 -15.98
C VAL A 214 -7.41 -22.59 -16.94
N ALA A 215 -7.13 -22.01 -18.11
CA ALA A 215 -6.06 -22.45 -18.99
C ALA A 215 -4.70 -21.95 -18.47
N LEU A 216 -3.72 -22.85 -18.41
CA LEU A 216 -2.36 -22.62 -17.92
C LEU A 216 -1.55 -21.77 -18.91
N ALA A 217 -0.93 -20.68 -18.43
CA ALA A 217 0.11 -19.95 -19.14
C ALA A 217 1.52 -20.47 -18.73
N PRO A 218 2.52 -20.48 -19.65
CA PRO A 218 3.82 -21.10 -19.43
C PRO A 218 4.77 -20.29 -18.52
N PRO A 219 5.82 -20.93 -17.95
CA PRO A 219 6.71 -20.33 -16.95
C PRO A 219 7.73 -19.35 -17.55
N ILE A 220 7.93 -18.21 -16.89
CA ILE A 220 8.97 -17.22 -17.21
C ILE A 220 10.25 -17.55 -16.42
N ALA A 221 11.39 -17.57 -17.11
CA ALA A 221 12.73 -17.84 -16.56
C ALA A 221 13.24 -16.76 -15.58
N PRO A 222 14.15 -17.08 -14.64
CA PRO A 222 14.60 -16.17 -13.59
C PRO A 222 15.63 -15.13 -14.08
N VAL A 223 15.42 -13.86 -13.69
CA VAL A 223 16.37 -12.74 -13.85
C VAL A 223 17.21 -12.63 -12.55
N PRO A 224 18.54 -12.40 -12.60
CA PRO A 224 19.43 -12.51 -11.44
C PRO A 224 19.16 -11.47 -10.34
N ALA A 225 19.25 -11.92 -9.08
CA ALA A 225 18.97 -11.15 -7.88
C ALA A 225 19.98 -10.01 -7.65
N ALA A 226 19.51 -8.76 -7.68
CA ALA A 226 20.24 -7.61 -7.16
C ALA A 226 20.43 -7.76 -5.64
N ALA A 227 21.65 -7.52 -5.15
CA ALA A 227 22.07 -7.78 -3.78
C ALA A 227 21.19 -7.07 -2.73
N SER A 228 20.44 -7.85 -1.97
CA SER A 228 19.58 -7.46 -0.85
C SER A 228 20.39 -7.19 0.43
N GLY A 229 21.15 -6.09 0.46
CA GLY A 229 21.87 -5.71 1.68
C GLY A 229 20.99 -4.91 2.65
N ALA A 230 20.85 -5.40 3.89
CA ALA A 230 20.06 -4.79 4.96
C ALA A 230 20.72 -3.55 5.61
N TRP A 231 21.93 -3.19 5.21
CA TRP A 231 22.71 -2.10 5.80
C TRP A 231 23.08 -1.02 4.78
N ARG A 232 23.19 0.22 5.25
CA ARG A 232 23.65 1.40 4.51
C ARG A 232 24.61 2.19 5.41
N ILE A 233 25.31 3.17 4.85
CA ILE A 233 26.02 4.19 5.61
C ILE A 233 25.26 5.51 5.50
N GLN A 234 25.04 6.24 6.60
CA GLN A 234 24.48 7.60 6.56
C GLN A 234 25.62 8.61 6.48
N LEU A 235 25.63 9.42 5.42
CA LEU A 235 26.67 10.42 5.11
C LEU A 235 26.36 11.82 5.64
N GLY A 236 25.12 12.06 6.06
CA GLY A 236 24.69 13.35 6.64
C GLY A 236 23.17 13.55 6.62
N ALA A 237 22.73 14.67 7.20
CA ALA A 237 21.36 15.16 7.14
C ALA A 237 21.37 16.61 6.63
N PHE A 238 20.53 16.91 5.65
CA PHE A 238 20.55 18.16 4.90
C PHE A 238 19.18 18.83 4.95
N SER A 239 19.12 20.14 5.17
CA SER A 239 17.87 20.90 5.05
C SER A 239 17.32 20.92 3.62
N GLN A 240 18.18 20.74 2.62
CA GLN A 240 17.82 20.71 1.20
C GLN A 240 18.31 19.43 0.53
N ARG A 241 17.46 18.84 -0.32
CA ARG A 241 17.77 17.62 -1.08
C ARG A 241 18.91 17.85 -2.09
N SER A 242 18.97 19.03 -2.69
CA SER A 242 20.04 19.44 -3.62
C SER A 242 21.43 19.36 -2.98
N SER A 243 21.57 19.84 -1.73
CA SER A 243 22.83 19.75 -0.98
C SER A 243 23.28 18.31 -0.73
N ALA A 244 22.33 17.42 -0.42
CA ALA A 244 22.60 15.99 -0.29
C ALA A 244 23.07 15.38 -1.63
N GLN A 245 22.42 15.72 -2.74
CA GLN A 245 22.80 15.26 -4.07
C GLN A 245 24.19 15.73 -4.46
N SER A 246 24.50 17.01 -4.22
CA SER A 246 25.82 17.58 -4.49
C SER A 246 26.93 16.88 -3.71
N LEU A 247 26.71 16.54 -2.43
CA LEU A 247 27.69 15.77 -1.66
C LEU A 247 27.90 14.37 -2.26
N PHE A 248 26.83 13.66 -2.59
CA PHE A 248 26.92 12.32 -3.14
C PHE A 248 27.68 12.30 -4.48
N SER A 249 27.36 13.21 -5.40
CA SER A 249 28.07 13.33 -6.68
C SER A 249 29.57 13.57 -6.49
N LYS A 250 29.96 14.47 -5.58
CA LYS A 250 31.38 14.74 -5.25
C LYS A 250 32.11 13.52 -4.70
N MET A 251 31.40 12.62 -4.03
CA MET A 251 31.96 11.42 -3.39
C MET A 251 31.80 10.14 -4.21
N SER A 252 31.12 10.19 -5.36
CA SER A 252 30.73 9.03 -6.16
C SER A 252 31.88 8.07 -6.48
N THR A 253 33.06 8.61 -6.83
CA THR A 253 34.27 7.81 -7.05
C THR A 253 34.73 7.07 -5.80
N LYS A 254 34.74 7.75 -4.64
CA LYS A 254 35.13 7.15 -3.34
C LYS A 254 34.11 6.13 -2.85
N LEU A 255 32.85 6.30 -3.23
CA LEU A 255 31.75 5.41 -2.87
C LEU A 255 31.68 4.16 -3.73
N GLY A 256 32.54 3.98 -4.74
CA GLY A 256 32.75 2.69 -5.40
C GLY A 256 31.49 2.04 -5.98
N GLY A 257 30.55 2.85 -6.51
CA GLY A 257 29.32 2.36 -7.12
C GLY A 257 28.16 2.06 -6.15
N LEU A 258 28.31 2.39 -4.85
CA LEU A 258 27.18 2.37 -3.92
C LEU A 258 26.05 3.27 -4.42
N GLN A 259 24.80 2.86 -4.21
CA GLN A 259 23.61 3.61 -4.60
C GLN A 259 23.25 4.66 -3.54
N PRO A 260 22.84 5.87 -3.95
CA PRO A 260 22.37 6.89 -3.03
C PRO A 260 20.92 6.65 -2.59
N TYR A 261 20.62 6.98 -1.35
CA TYR A 261 19.27 6.99 -0.79
C TYR A 261 19.03 8.31 -0.06
N TYR A 262 17.94 8.99 -0.40
CA TYR A 262 17.58 10.30 0.15
C TYR A 262 16.32 10.16 1.01
N ILE A 263 16.50 9.90 2.30
CA ILE A 263 15.43 9.53 3.23
C ILE A 263 14.88 10.79 3.92
N PRO A 264 13.61 11.17 3.72
CA PRO A 264 13.00 12.28 4.46
C PRO A 264 12.94 11.99 5.96
N ALA A 265 13.30 12.97 6.80
CA ALA A 265 13.28 12.87 8.25
C ALA A 265 12.92 14.24 8.88
N GLY A 266 11.63 14.54 8.98
CA GLY A 266 11.16 15.86 9.40
C GLY A 266 11.53 16.94 8.38
N ALA A 267 12.14 18.04 8.84
CA ALA A 267 12.60 19.15 8.00
C ALA A 267 13.92 18.88 7.25
N VAL A 268 14.50 17.68 7.37
CA VAL A 268 15.79 17.34 6.77
C VAL A 268 15.71 16.06 5.93
N VAL A 269 16.65 15.89 5.01
CA VAL A 269 16.86 14.71 4.18
C VAL A 269 18.15 14.03 4.63
N ARG A 270 18.07 12.76 5.03
CA ARG A 270 19.22 11.93 5.36
C ARG A 270 19.77 11.30 4.09
N LEU A 271 21.04 11.58 3.78
CA LEU A 271 21.75 10.93 2.70
C LEU A 271 22.34 9.61 3.21
N GLN A 272 22.00 8.50 2.56
CA GLN A 272 22.59 7.20 2.82
C GLN A 272 23.17 6.58 1.54
N ALA A 273 24.14 5.68 1.67
CA ALA A 273 24.74 4.93 0.57
C ALA A 273 24.80 3.42 0.89
N GLY A 274 24.52 2.55 -0.09
CA GLY A 274 24.47 1.10 0.09
C GLY A 274 24.15 0.36 -1.20
N PRO A 275 23.76 -0.93 -1.18
CA PRO A 275 23.48 -1.74 0.01
C PRO A 275 24.73 -2.51 0.51
N PHE A 276 24.74 -2.83 1.82
CA PHE A 276 25.72 -3.71 2.48
C PHE A 276 25.01 -4.90 3.12
N ARG A 277 25.63 -6.09 3.07
CA ARG A 277 25.05 -7.31 3.64
C ARG A 277 25.06 -7.28 5.17
N THR A 278 26.14 -6.80 5.77
CA THR A 278 26.29 -6.76 7.23
C THR A 278 26.60 -5.36 7.75
N ARG A 279 26.37 -5.14 9.05
CA ARG A 279 26.78 -3.91 9.75
C ARG A 279 28.28 -3.69 9.67
N ALA A 280 29.06 -4.78 9.73
CA ALA A 280 30.53 -4.73 9.69
C ALA A 280 31.01 -4.19 8.34
N ASP A 281 30.44 -4.66 7.23
CA ASP A 281 30.77 -4.18 5.88
C ASP A 281 30.45 -2.69 5.72
N ALA A 282 29.27 -2.26 6.19
CA ALA A 282 28.89 -0.85 6.17
C ALA A 282 29.83 0.01 7.04
N SER A 283 30.20 -0.47 8.23
CA SER A 283 31.10 0.25 9.14
C SER A 283 32.51 0.37 8.57
N ALA A 284 33.04 -0.71 7.96
CA ALA A 284 34.33 -0.72 7.29
C ALA A 284 34.34 0.19 6.06
N ALA A 285 33.26 0.20 5.26
CA ALA A 285 33.12 1.11 4.14
C ALA A 285 33.08 2.58 4.59
N CYS A 286 32.38 2.87 5.68
CA CYS A 286 32.35 4.21 6.26
C CYS A 286 33.75 4.67 6.73
N ALA A 287 34.51 3.82 7.42
CA ALA A 287 35.86 4.16 7.90
C ALA A 287 36.82 4.56 6.77
N ARG A 288 36.66 3.97 5.57
CA ARG A 288 37.46 4.30 4.37
C ARG A 288 37.14 5.68 3.77
N LEU A 289 36.03 6.31 4.17
CA LEU A 289 35.62 7.62 3.65
C LEU A 289 36.21 8.79 4.45
N ALA A 290 37.05 8.54 5.45
CA ALA A 290 37.70 9.59 6.24
C ALA A 290 38.38 10.64 5.32
N PRO A 291 38.25 11.94 5.64
CA PRO A 291 37.67 12.52 6.86
C PRO A 291 36.14 12.71 6.83
N GLN A 292 35.41 12.18 5.84
CA GLN A 292 33.95 12.34 5.79
C GLN A 292 33.28 11.58 6.95
N PRO A 293 32.48 12.26 7.79
CA PRO A 293 31.73 11.59 8.84
C PRO A 293 30.61 10.74 8.25
N CYS A 294 30.49 9.51 8.74
CA CYS A 294 29.37 8.64 8.45
C CYS A 294 29.18 7.60 9.55
N PHE A 295 28.08 6.85 9.50
CA PHE A 295 27.87 5.69 10.37
C PHE A 295 26.97 4.65 9.72
N ALA A 296 27.13 3.38 10.10
CA ALA A 296 26.29 2.29 9.60
C ALA A 296 24.86 2.39 10.17
N VAL A 297 23.88 2.23 9.29
CA VAL A 297 22.45 2.24 9.60
C VAL A 297 21.76 1.06 8.92
N VAL A 298 20.68 0.58 9.54
CA VAL A 298 19.81 -0.41 8.90
C VAL A 298 19.03 0.28 7.78
N ALA A 299 18.95 -0.36 6.61
CA ALA A 299 18.09 0.07 5.52
C ALA A 299 16.62 -0.01 6.00
N ARG A 300 16.06 1.16 6.33
CA ARG A 300 14.63 1.35 6.62
C ARG A 300 13.96 2.01 5.42
#